data_AF-A0A7V1QA47-F1
#
_entry.id   AF-A0A7V1QA47-F1
#
_cell.length_a   1.000
_cell.length_b   1.000
_cell.length_c   1.000
_cell.angle_alpha   90.00
_cell.angle_beta   90.00
_cell.angle_gamma   90.00
#
_symmetry.space_group_name_H-M   'P 1'
#
loop_
_entity.id
_entity.type
_entity.pdbx_description
1 polymer ?
#
loop_
_entity_poly.entity_id
_entity_poly.type
_entity_poly.pdbx_seq_one_letter_code
_entity_poly.pdbx_strand_id
1 'polypeptide(L)' 'EDELGTIEPGKLADLIAVRGDPLQDITRLKHVDFVMKGGVVYKRDGVEVPFVPAR' A
#
# COMPACT_ATOMS: atom_id res chain seq x y z
N GLU A 1 17.13 -8.83 -2.16
CA GLU A 1 16.72 -7.61 -2.88
C GLU A 1 15.62 -7.91 -3.91
N ASP A 2 15.44 -9.16 -4.34
CA ASP A 2 14.55 -9.52 -5.45
C ASP A 2 13.04 -9.57 -5.13
N GLU A 3 12.64 -9.60 -3.86
CA GLU A 3 11.24 -9.82 -3.44
C GLU A 3 10.41 -8.52 -3.30
N LEU A 4 11.02 -7.34 -3.45
CA LEU A 4 10.43 -6.04 -3.19
C LEU A 4 10.64 -5.06 -4.36
N GLY A 5 9.84 -3.98 -4.38
CA GLY A 5 10.10 -2.80 -5.21
C GLY A 5 9.45 -2.77 -6.60
N THR A 6 8.81 -3.85 -7.05
CA THR A 6 8.00 -3.89 -8.29
C THR A 6 6.71 -4.66 -8.09
N ILE A 7 5.69 -4.37 -8.92
CA ILE A 7 4.42 -5.10 -8.93
C ILE A 7 4.53 -6.24 -9.95
N GLU A 8 4.97 -7.41 -9.49
CA GLU A 8 5.20 -8.59 -10.32
C GLU A 8 4.76 -9.87 -9.59
N PRO A 9 4.28 -10.91 -10.30
CA PRO A 9 3.95 -12.19 -9.69
C PRO A 9 5.15 -12.82 -8.96
N GLY A 10 4.91 -13.39 -7.79
CA GLY A 10 5.94 -14.02 -6.96
C GLY A 10 6.66 -13.08 -5.99
N LYS A 11 6.41 -11.76 -6.06
CA LYS A 11 6.92 -10.79 -5.09
C LYS A 11 5.97 -10.59 -3.90
N LEU A 12 6.49 -9.96 -2.84
CA LEU A 12 5.67 -9.60 -1.69
C LEU A 12 4.59 -8.61 -2.10
N ALA A 13 3.38 -8.81 -1.57
CA ALA A 13 2.25 -7.91 -1.78
C ALA A 13 2.36 -6.66 -0.88
N ASP A 14 3.37 -5.84 -1.18
CA ASP A 14 3.66 -4.56 -0.54
C ASP A 14 3.32 -3.43 -1.50
N LEU A 15 2.25 -2.68 -1.22
CA LEU A 15 1.85 -1.55 -2.06
C LEU A 15 1.05 -0.51 -1.29
N ILE A 16 1.10 0.72 -1.82
CA ILE A 16 0.28 1.85 -1.37
C ILE A 16 -0.59 2.34 -2.53
N ALA A 17 -1.73 2.94 -2.21
CA ALA A 17 -2.52 3.68 -3.20
C ALA A 17 -2.82 5.10 -2.70
N VAL A 18 -2.80 6.03 -3.65
CA VAL A 18 -3.11 7.45 -3.48
C VAL A 18 -4.22 7.83 -4.46
N ARG A 19 -5.00 8.86 -4.13
CA ARG A 19 -5.91 9.45 -5.12
C ARG A 19 -5.16 10.32 -6.12
N GLY A 20 -5.48 10.15 -7.41
CA GLY A 20 -4.88 10.91 -8.51
C GLY A 20 -3.54 10.33 -8.99
N ASP A 21 -2.89 11.05 -9.89
CA ASP A 21 -1.62 10.62 -10.50
C ASP A 21 -0.41 11.29 -9.79
N PRO A 22 0.42 10.53 -9.06
CA PRO A 22 1.61 11.07 -8.40
C PRO A 22 2.73 11.49 -9.37
N LEU A 23 2.68 11.08 -10.63
CA LEU A 23 3.61 11.55 -11.66
C LEU A 23 3.29 12.98 -12.10
N GLN A 24 2.02 13.39 -12.03
CA GLN A 24 1.59 14.76 -12.31
C GLN A 24 1.69 15.66 -11.07
N ASP A 25 1.50 15.09 -9.88
CA ASP A 25 1.53 15.82 -8.61
C ASP A 25 2.15 14.95 -7.51
N ILE A 26 3.46 15.14 -7.26
CA ILE A 26 4.19 14.34 -6.27
C ILE A 26 3.66 14.52 -4.84
N THR A 27 2.91 15.59 -4.55
CA THR A 27 2.36 15.83 -3.21
C THR A 27 1.31 14.79 -2.81
N ARG A 28 0.77 14.03 -3.77
CA ARG A 28 -0.14 12.90 -3.52
C ARG A 28 0.49 11.82 -2.65
N LEU A 29 1.81 11.61 -2.75
CA LEU A 29 2.51 10.62 -1.91
C LEU A 29 2.49 10.97 -0.41
N LYS A 30 2.17 12.22 -0.05
CA LYS A 30 1.95 12.61 1.37
C LYS A 30 0.56 12.20 1.89
N HIS A 31 -0.35 11.82 1.00
CA HIS A 31 -1.75 11.52 1.31
C HIS A 31 -2.11 10.11 0.81
N VAL A 32 -1.62 9.10 1.53
CA VAL A 32 -1.87 7.69 1.21
C VAL A 32 -3.20 7.23 1.79
N ASP A 33 -4.08 6.71 0.94
CA ASP A 33 -5.43 6.26 1.32
C ASP A 33 -5.48 4.75 1.62
N PHE A 34 -4.57 3.97 1.01
CA PHE A 34 -4.50 2.52 1.15
C PHE A 34 -3.07 2.05 1.37
N VAL A 35 -2.90 1.09 2.29
CA VAL A 35 -1.61 0.45 2.58
C VAL A 35 -1.84 -1.06 2.74
N MET A 36 -1.11 -1.84 1.96
CA MET A 36 -0.98 -3.29 2.12
C MET A 36 0.50 -3.64 2.32
N LYS A 37 0.76 -4.54 3.27
CA LYS A 37 2.10 -5.08 3.52
C LYS A 37 1.99 -6.59 3.75
N GLY A 38 2.76 -7.38 3.03
CA GLY A 38 2.78 -8.83 3.11
C GLY A 38 1.41 -9.46 2.83
N GLY A 39 0.58 -8.82 1.99
CA GLY A 39 -0.80 -9.25 1.71
C GLY A 39 -1.83 -8.87 2.78
N VAL A 40 -1.42 -8.23 3.88
CA VAL A 40 -2.33 -7.74 4.92
C VAL A 40 -2.63 -6.26 4.70
N VAL A 41 -3.90 -5.88 4.77
CA VAL A 41 -4.32 -4.48 4.67
C VAL A 41 -4.13 -3.80 6.03
N TYR A 42 -3.40 -2.69 6.04
CA TYR A 42 -3.14 -1.85 7.22
C TYR A 42 -3.90 -0.52 7.19
N LYS A 43 -4.26 -0.04 6.00
CA LYS A 43 -5.04 1.19 5.83
C LYS A 43 -6.00 1.04 4.66
N ARG A 44 -7.24 1.50 4.82
CA ARG A 44 -8.26 1.56 3.77
C ARG A 44 -9.10 2.82 3.92
N ASP A 45 -9.39 3.48 2.81
CA ASP A 45 -10.21 4.70 2.76
C ASP A 45 -9.71 5.81 3.71
N GLY A 46 -8.39 5.91 3.90
CA GLY A 46 -7.80 6.90 4.80
C GLY A 46 -7.76 6.47 6.27
N VAL A 47 -8.36 5.33 6.62
CA VAL A 47 -8.50 4.84 8.00
C VAL A 47 -7.59 3.65 8.25
N GLU A 48 -6.86 3.66 9.37
CA GLU A 48 -6.10 2.49 9.82
C GLU A 48 -7.07 1.36 10.14
N VAL A 49 -6.83 0.16 9.58
CA VAL A 49 -7.65 -0.99 9.92
C VAL A 49 -7.20 -1.53 11.28
N PRO A 50 -8.14 -1.77 12.21
CA PRO A 50 -7.81 -2.43 13.47
C PRO A 50 -7.13 -3.76 13.18
N PHE A 51 -5.90 -3.93 13.65
CA PHE A 51 -5.19 -5.20 13.52
C PHE A 51 -5.93 -6.25 14.33
N VAL A 52 -6.67 -7.13 13.64
CA VAL A 52 -7.18 -8.38 14.21
C VAL A 52 -6.24 -9.47 13.74
N PRO A 53 -5.33 -9.99 14.59
CA PRO A 53 -4.51 -11.12 14.19
C PRO A 53 -5.44 -12.28 13.82
N ALA A 54 -5.26 -12.83 12.62
CA ALA A 54 -5.89 -14.08 12.25
C ALA A 54 -5.49 -15.13 13.30
N ARG A 55 -6.51 -15.76 13.90
CA ARG A 55 -6.33 -16.89 14.82
C ARG A 55 -5.66 -18.07 14.15
#